data_AF-A0A8K0K188-F1
#
_entry.id   AF-A0A8K0K188-F1
#
_cell.length_a   1.000
_cell.length_b   1.000
_cell.length_c   1.000
_cell.angle_alpha   90.00
_cell.angle_beta   90.00
_cell.angle_gamma   90.00
#
_symmetry.space_group_name_H-M   'P 1'
#
loop_
_entity.id
_entity.type
_entity.pdbx_description
1 polymer ?
#
loop_
_entity_poly.entity_id
_entity_poly.type
_entity_poly.pdbx_seq_one_letter_code
_entity_poly.pdbx_strand_id
1 'polypeptide(L)'
;MFFLYGKWTEFIKCTDIPSYEDRENDPKGASSKNSSSGSPSHTPKKVLAKLNSLKVSPFRSSSLAETVGCSSTAEDGTPPPDVPEGEIPKSDSTYSIDIPNSEMLWEADPRPINSAEYYQFTLFAMSLNEMEEGMPEKLCPTDCRLRPDIRKLELGDIDGAAAEKNRLEEKQREARKSRKSKKTADWAPRWFCLGTNPYTKQEDWLYSGGYWDRNFTDIPDIF
;
A
#
# COMPACT_ATOMS: atom_id res chain seq x y z
N MET A 1 -28.61 -16.83 -7.64
CA MET A 1 -27.45 -16.73 -6.72
C MET A 1 -26.22 -16.77 -7.61
N PHE A 2 -25.22 -15.90 -7.37
CA PHE A 2 -24.07 -15.71 -8.26
C PHE A 2 -22.79 -16.13 -7.56
N PHE A 3 -21.82 -16.61 -8.33
CA PHE A 3 -20.47 -16.87 -7.88
C PHE A 3 -19.58 -15.67 -8.23
N LEU A 4 -18.84 -15.15 -7.24
CA LEU A 4 -17.92 -14.02 -7.40
C LEU A 4 -16.49 -14.56 -7.54
N TYR A 5 -15.76 -14.09 -8.56
CA TYR A 5 -14.40 -14.52 -8.80
C TYR A 5 -13.56 -13.40 -9.43
N GLY A 6 -12.24 -13.60 -9.45
CA GLY A 6 -11.30 -12.67 -10.04
C GLY A 6 -10.08 -12.48 -9.15
N LYS A 7 -9.28 -11.49 -9.50
CA LYS A 7 -8.10 -11.10 -8.74
C LYS A 7 -8.36 -9.71 -8.19
N TRP A 8 -8.50 -9.60 -6.87
CA TRP A 8 -8.92 -8.35 -6.21
C TRP A 8 -8.02 -7.13 -6.50
N THR A 9 -6.81 -7.33 -7.02
CA THR A 9 -5.90 -6.26 -7.46
C THR A 9 -6.06 -5.86 -8.93
N GLU A 10 -6.88 -6.56 -9.71
CA GLU A 10 -7.01 -6.39 -11.16
C GLU A 10 -8.48 -6.33 -11.59
N PHE A 11 -9.32 -7.29 -11.20
CA PHE A 11 -10.73 -7.31 -11.58
C PHE A 11 -11.57 -8.20 -10.65
N ILE A 12 -12.88 -7.93 -10.66
CA ILE A 12 -13.91 -8.73 -10.02
C ILE A 12 -15.02 -8.98 -11.05
N LYS A 13 -15.31 -10.26 -11.30
CA LYS A 13 -16.39 -10.74 -12.17
C LYS A 13 -17.38 -11.57 -11.35
N CYS A 14 -18.62 -11.64 -11.79
CA CYS A 14 -19.58 -12.62 -11.30
C CYS A 14 -20.11 -13.48 -12.45
N THR A 15 -20.58 -14.68 -12.13
CA THR A 15 -21.25 -15.60 -13.07
C THR A 15 -22.36 -16.34 -12.33
N ASP A 16 -23.32 -16.91 -13.05
CA ASP A 16 -24.33 -17.77 -12.44
C ASP A 16 -23.70 -19.08 -11.92
N ILE A 17 -24.29 -19.64 -10.85
CA ILE A 17 -23.76 -20.86 -10.21
C ILE A 17 -23.64 -22.03 -11.20
N PRO A 18 -24.63 -22.34 -12.06
CA PRO A 18 -24.50 -23.43 -13.04
C PRO A 18 -23.27 -23.28 -13.94
N SER A 19 -23.03 -22.08 -14.48
CA SER A 19 -21.86 -21.80 -15.34
C SER A 19 -20.53 -22.00 -14.60
N TYR A 20 -20.48 -21.68 -13.31
CA TYR A 20 -19.31 -21.98 -12.46
C TYR A 20 -19.14 -23.48 -12.21
N GLU A 21 -20.21 -24.19 -11.85
CA GLU A 21 -20.18 -25.63 -11.56
C GLU A 21 -19.77 -26.46 -12.80
N ASP A 22 -20.28 -26.10 -13.99
CA ASP A 22 -19.89 -26.72 -15.25
C ASP A 22 -18.38 -26.56 -15.51
N ARG A 23 -17.83 -25.38 -15.20
CA ARG A 23 -16.39 -25.11 -15.34
C ARG A 23 -15.53 -25.86 -14.32
N GLU A 24 -16.02 -26.04 -13.10
CA GLU A 24 -15.34 -26.82 -12.05
C GLU A 24 -15.28 -28.32 -12.43
N ASN A 25 -16.36 -28.83 -13.04
CA ASN A 25 -16.48 -30.22 -13.47
C ASN A 25 -15.70 -30.54 -14.76
N ASP A 26 -15.50 -29.55 -15.65
CA ASP A 26 -14.62 -29.66 -16.81
C ASP A 26 -13.44 -28.66 -16.75
N PRO A 27 -12.38 -28.98 -15.97
CA PRO A 27 -11.21 -28.12 -15.88
C PRO A 27 -10.45 -28.01 -17.21
N LYS A 28 -10.67 -28.91 -18.19
CA LYS A 28 -9.91 -29.01 -19.44
C LYS A 28 -10.56 -28.29 -20.64
N GLY A 29 -11.83 -27.90 -20.54
CA GLY A 29 -12.57 -27.25 -21.63
C GLY A 29 -12.06 -25.87 -22.09
N ALA A 30 -11.13 -25.23 -21.36
CA ALA A 30 -10.62 -23.90 -21.67
C ALA A 30 -9.19 -23.84 -22.24
N SER A 31 -8.56 -24.99 -22.56
CA SER A 31 -7.20 -24.99 -23.09
C SER A 31 -7.01 -26.02 -24.20
N SER A 32 -7.35 -25.64 -25.44
CA SER A 32 -6.80 -26.29 -26.63
C SER A 32 -5.79 -25.36 -27.31
N LYS A 33 -4.69 -25.05 -26.61
CA LYS A 33 -3.38 -24.74 -27.19
C LYS A 33 -2.28 -25.20 -26.22
N ASN A 34 -1.57 -26.25 -26.64
CA ASN A 34 -0.33 -26.86 -26.13
C ASN A 34 0.37 -26.27 -24.89
N SER A 35 0.53 -27.10 -23.85
CA SER A 35 1.87 -27.46 -23.32
C SER A 35 1.78 -28.67 -22.39
N SER A 36 2.74 -29.57 -22.56
CA SER A 36 2.85 -30.89 -21.96
C SER A 36 3.31 -30.90 -20.49
N SER A 37 2.89 -31.96 -19.80
CA SER A 37 3.48 -32.65 -18.64
C SER A 37 3.43 -32.01 -17.24
N GLY A 38 2.71 -32.70 -16.36
CA GLY A 38 3.15 -32.96 -14.97
C GLY A 38 2.29 -32.36 -13.85
N SER A 39 1.31 -33.12 -13.34
CA SER A 39 0.75 -32.87 -12.00
C SER A 39 1.74 -33.29 -10.91
N PRO A 40 1.65 -32.70 -9.71
CA PRO A 40 1.18 -33.55 -8.62
C PRO A 40 0.09 -32.92 -7.76
N SER A 41 -0.78 -33.83 -7.34
CA SER A 41 -1.85 -33.69 -6.36
C SER A 41 -1.36 -33.27 -4.98
N HIS A 42 -1.95 -32.21 -4.42
CA HIS A 42 -2.47 -32.15 -3.05
C HIS A 42 -2.76 -30.68 -2.68
N THR A 43 -4.04 -30.34 -2.51
CA THR A 43 -4.43 -29.12 -1.77
C THR A 43 -4.54 -29.47 -0.28
N PRO A 44 -3.64 -29.00 0.60
CA PRO A 44 -3.86 -29.13 2.03
C PRO A 44 -4.98 -28.17 2.46
N LYS A 45 -6.12 -28.74 2.87
CA LYS A 45 -7.20 -28.04 3.57
C LYS A 45 -6.70 -27.54 4.93
N LYS A 46 -6.08 -26.36 5.02
CA LYS A 46 -6.05 -25.46 6.20
C LYS A 46 -5.38 -24.12 5.86
N VAL A 47 -6.15 -23.08 5.53
CA VAL A 47 -5.73 -21.69 5.84
C VAL A 47 -6.98 -20.86 6.13
N LEU A 48 -7.58 -21.07 7.30
CA LEU A 48 -8.38 -20.05 7.97
C LEU A 48 -7.54 -19.55 9.15
N ALA A 49 -7.51 -18.24 9.35
CA ALA A 49 -6.81 -17.47 10.40
C ALA A 49 -5.40 -16.95 10.06
N LYS A 50 -5.35 -15.74 9.48
CA LYS A 50 -4.63 -14.58 10.07
C LYS A 50 -4.76 -13.34 9.16
N LEU A 51 -5.83 -12.58 9.36
CA LEU A 51 -5.82 -11.14 9.07
C LEU A 51 -6.00 -10.43 10.40
N ASN A 52 -4.86 -10.13 11.02
CA ASN A 52 -4.68 -9.09 12.05
C ASN A 52 -3.20 -9.05 12.40
N SER A 53 -2.42 -8.24 11.66
CA SER A 53 -1.18 -7.59 12.13
C SER A 53 -0.52 -6.84 10.97
N LEU A 54 -1.06 -5.68 10.60
CA LEU A 54 -0.26 -4.64 9.96
C LEU A 54 0.56 -3.96 11.07
N LYS A 55 1.71 -4.54 11.40
CA LYS A 55 2.79 -3.82 12.09
C LYS A 55 3.77 -3.41 11.03
N VAL A 56 3.70 -2.13 10.66
CA VAL A 56 4.72 -1.46 9.85
C VAL A 56 6.02 -1.46 10.69
N SER A 57 7.01 -2.22 10.26
CA SER A 57 8.38 -2.13 10.77
C SER A 57 9.23 -1.28 9.81
N PRO A 58 10.24 -0.54 10.32
CA PRO A 58 10.94 0.47 9.56
C PRO A 58 11.93 -0.16 8.58
N PHE A 59 12.00 0.42 7.39
CA PHE A 59 13.02 0.19 6.37
C PHE A 59 14.42 0.15 6.99
N ARG A 60 15.09 -1.01 6.92
CA ARG A 60 16.55 -1.09 6.99
C ARG A 60 17.07 -1.03 5.56
N SER A 61 17.63 0.13 5.20
CA SER A 61 18.53 0.24 4.06
C SER A 61 19.83 -0.48 4.40
N SER A 62 20.20 -1.48 3.60
CA SER A 62 21.47 -2.18 3.71
C SER A 62 22.50 -1.42 2.87
N SER A 63 23.14 -0.39 3.43
CA SER A 63 24.42 0.09 2.91
C SER A 63 25.54 -0.68 3.61
N LEU A 64 26.26 -1.48 2.84
CA LEU A 64 27.41 -2.26 3.28
C LEU A 64 28.51 -1.31 3.79
N ALA A 65 28.98 -1.57 5.02
CA ALA A 65 30.15 -0.94 5.59
C ALA A 65 31.41 -1.53 4.96
N GLU A 66 32.35 -0.68 4.54
CA GLU A 66 33.73 -1.08 4.26
C GLU A 66 34.54 -1.06 5.57
N THR A 67 35.09 -2.22 5.94
CA THR A 67 36.26 -2.33 6.83
C THR A 67 37.20 -3.42 6.32
N VAL A 68 38.38 -2.95 5.91
CA VAL A 68 39.69 -3.57 5.65
C VAL A 68 40.00 -4.92 6.33
N GLY A 69 40.63 -5.87 5.60
CA GLY A 69 41.38 -7.00 6.19
C GLY A 69 41.73 -8.24 5.34
N CYS A 70 42.78 -8.16 4.50
CA CYS A 70 43.88 -9.12 4.19
C CYS A 70 43.68 -10.63 3.83
N SER A 71 44.30 -11.01 2.68
CA SER A 71 45.08 -12.23 2.32
C SER A 71 44.48 -13.47 1.60
N SER A 72 44.97 -13.68 0.37
CA SER A 72 45.37 -14.93 -0.37
C SER A 72 44.47 -16.18 -0.31
N THR A 73 44.05 -16.83 -1.42
CA THR A 73 44.83 -17.49 -2.49
C THR A 73 43.96 -17.76 -3.75
N ALA A 74 44.60 -17.94 -4.91
CA ALA A 74 44.03 -18.26 -6.22
C ALA A 74 43.31 -19.62 -6.29
N GLU A 75 42.27 -19.77 -7.13
CA GLU A 75 42.32 -20.46 -8.45
C GLU A 75 40.92 -20.61 -9.07
N ASP A 76 40.94 -20.63 -10.40
CA ASP A 76 39.98 -21.15 -11.38
C ASP A 76 38.74 -20.36 -11.80
N GLY A 77 38.63 -20.18 -13.12
CA GLY A 77 37.68 -19.33 -13.79
C GLY A 77 36.60 -20.12 -14.52
N THR A 78 35.34 -19.77 -14.29
CA THR A 78 34.29 -19.80 -15.30
C THR A 78 33.18 -18.84 -14.85
N PRO A 79 32.79 -17.82 -15.63
CA PRO A 79 31.66 -16.96 -15.27
C PRO A 79 30.34 -17.73 -15.47
N PRO A 80 29.40 -17.73 -14.51
CA PRO A 80 28.06 -18.26 -14.75
C PRO A 80 27.33 -17.35 -15.78
N PRO A 81 26.48 -17.92 -16.64
CA PRO A 81 25.84 -17.16 -17.71
C PRO A 81 24.88 -16.10 -17.15
N ASP A 82 24.88 -14.95 -17.81
CA ASP A 82 24.01 -13.81 -17.55
C ASP A 82 22.54 -14.25 -17.40
N VAL A 83 22.03 -14.15 -16.18
CA VAL A 83 20.60 -14.29 -15.90
C VAL A 83 19.95 -12.95 -16.31
N PRO A 84 18.98 -12.93 -17.24
CA PRO A 84 18.28 -11.69 -17.54
C PRO A 84 17.56 -11.20 -16.29
N GLU A 85 17.93 -10.00 -15.83
CA GLU A 85 17.20 -9.27 -14.82
C GLU A 85 15.75 -9.04 -15.27
N GLY A 86 14.80 -9.26 -14.36
CA GLY A 86 13.51 -8.60 -14.44
C GLY A 86 12.31 -9.45 -14.86
N GLU A 87 12.20 -10.69 -14.37
CA GLU A 87 10.87 -11.26 -14.15
C GLU A 87 10.68 -11.50 -12.65
N ILE A 88 10.03 -10.53 -12.01
CA ILE A 88 9.28 -10.77 -10.78
C ILE A 88 8.44 -12.02 -11.04
N PRO A 89 8.43 -13.05 -10.17
CA PRO A 89 7.51 -14.16 -10.31
C PRO A 89 6.09 -13.59 -10.33
N LYS A 90 5.52 -13.44 -11.54
CA LYS A 90 4.08 -13.30 -11.69
C LYS A 90 3.56 -14.58 -11.06
N SER A 91 2.83 -14.44 -9.98
CA SER A 91 2.03 -15.55 -9.52
C SER A 91 1.07 -15.84 -10.67
N ASP A 92 1.39 -16.86 -11.48
CA ASP A 92 0.50 -17.51 -12.44
C ASP A 92 -0.59 -18.28 -11.66
N SER A 93 -1.18 -17.62 -10.66
CA SER A 93 -2.22 -18.16 -9.83
C SER A 93 -3.54 -18.02 -10.59
N THR A 94 -3.74 -18.97 -11.52
CA THR A 94 -4.97 -19.75 -11.71
C THR A 94 -6.27 -19.03 -12.12
N TYR A 95 -6.38 -17.70 -12.21
CA TYR A 95 -7.70 -17.04 -12.26
C TYR A 95 -8.01 -16.14 -13.46
N SER A 96 -7.33 -16.27 -14.60
CA SER A 96 -7.94 -15.84 -15.88
C SER A 96 -8.91 -16.92 -16.38
N ILE A 97 -9.92 -17.24 -15.57
CA ILE A 97 -10.98 -18.18 -15.95
C ILE A 97 -12.05 -17.33 -16.64
N ASP A 98 -12.06 -17.33 -17.97
CA ASP A 98 -13.23 -16.84 -18.70
C ASP A 98 -14.33 -17.89 -18.54
N ILE A 99 -15.08 -17.79 -17.44
CA ILE A 99 -16.30 -18.56 -17.22
C ILE A 99 -17.37 -17.97 -18.15
N PRO A 100 -18.15 -18.82 -18.86
CA PRO A 100 -19.30 -18.34 -19.62
C PRO A 100 -20.27 -17.54 -18.75
N ASN A 101 -21.06 -16.68 -19.38
CA ASN A 101 -22.06 -15.84 -18.71
C ASN A 101 -21.50 -14.95 -17.59
N SER A 102 -20.20 -14.68 -17.62
CA SER A 102 -19.58 -13.76 -16.66
C SER A 102 -19.87 -12.31 -17.00
N GLU A 103 -20.15 -11.54 -15.96
CA GLU A 103 -20.30 -10.09 -15.98
C GLU A 103 -19.15 -9.43 -15.21
N MET A 104 -18.58 -8.36 -15.76
CA MET A 104 -17.55 -7.56 -15.09
C MET A 104 -18.20 -6.61 -14.10
N LEU A 105 -17.85 -6.72 -12.81
CA LEU A 105 -18.36 -5.85 -11.76
C LEU A 105 -17.42 -4.69 -11.43
N TRP A 106 -16.12 -4.95 -11.49
CA TRP A 106 -15.08 -3.96 -11.23
C TRP A 106 -13.79 -4.36 -11.95
N GLU A 107 -13.08 -3.37 -12.45
CA GLU A 107 -11.76 -3.51 -13.06
C GLU A 107 -10.87 -2.38 -12.56
N ALA A 108 -9.60 -2.70 -12.31
CA ALA A 108 -8.61 -1.72 -11.91
C ALA A 108 -8.16 -0.89 -13.12
N ASP A 109 -8.06 0.42 -12.95
CA ASP A 109 -7.45 1.27 -13.96
C ASP A 109 -5.99 0.86 -14.22
N PRO A 110 -5.55 0.79 -15.48
CA PRO A 110 -4.15 0.52 -15.80
C PRO A 110 -3.22 1.53 -15.14
N ARG A 111 -2.12 1.05 -14.58
CA ARG A 111 -1.09 1.93 -14.02
C ARG A 111 -0.38 2.71 -15.15
N PRO A 112 0.10 3.95 -14.86
CA PRO A 112 0.96 4.69 -15.78
C PRO A 112 2.19 3.88 -16.21
N ILE A 113 2.67 4.14 -17.43
CA ILE A 113 3.84 3.43 -17.98
C ILE A 113 5.07 3.61 -17.10
N ASN A 114 5.27 4.81 -16.54
CA ASN A 114 6.37 5.17 -15.67
C ASN A 114 6.16 4.76 -14.19
N SER A 115 5.08 4.04 -13.85
CA SER A 115 4.75 3.70 -12.46
C SER A 115 5.91 3.00 -11.72
N ALA A 116 6.73 2.20 -12.40
CA ALA A 116 7.90 1.53 -11.84
C ALA A 116 8.96 2.49 -11.28
N GLU A 117 9.07 3.68 -11.85
CA GLU A 117 9.99 4.73 -11.41
C GLU A 117 9.41 5.53 -10.23
N TYR A 118 8.09 5.50 -10.06
CA TYR A 118 7.34 6.28 -9.07
C TYR A 118 6.60 5.37 -8.08
N TYR A 119 7.35 4.49 -7.42
CA TYR A 119 6.86 3.64 -6.32
C TYR A 119 5.66 2.74 -6.67
N GLN A 120 5.49 2.40 -7.95
CA GLN A 120 4.37 1.62 -8.45
C GLN A 120 3.00 2.29 -8.21
N PHE A 121 2.97 3.63 -8.14
CA PHE A 121 1.75 4.39 -7.91
C PHE A 121 0.77 4.32 -9.08
N THR A 122 -0.52 4.30 -8.74
CA THR A 122 -1.62 4.58 -9.68
C THR A 122 -1.70 6.09 -9.95
N LEU A 123 -2.42 6.49 -11.00
CA LEU A 123 -2.71 7.92 -11.24
C LEU A 123 -3.38 8.58 -10.04
N PHE A 124 -4.33 7.87 -9.41
CA PHE A 124 -4.99 8.35 -8.19
C PHE A 124 -3.99 8.58 -7.05
N ALA A 125 -3.02 7.69 -6.84
CA ALA A 125 -2.01 7.88 -5.79
C ALA A 125 -1.09 9.06 -6.11
N MET A 126 -0.72 9.24 -7.38
CA MET A 126 0.09 10.39 -7.83
C MET A 126 -0.62 11.73 -7.57
N SER A 127 -1.95 11.80 -7.72
CA SER A 127 -2.72 13.03 -7.48
C SER A 127 -2.93 13.37 -6.00
N LEU A 128 -2.65 12.45 -5.06
CA LEU A 128 -2.94 12.68 -3.64
C LEU A 128 -2.14 13.85 -3.05
N ASN A 129 -0.89 14.02 -3.47
CA ASN A 129 0.04 15.02 -2.93
C ASN A 129 0.25 16.24 -3.85
N GLU A 130 -0.49 16.30 -4.96
CA GLU A 130 -0.51 17.43 -5.87
C GLU A 130 -0.92 18.71 -5.14
N MET A 131 -0.21 19.81 -5.43
CA MET A 131 -0.45 21.13 -4.84
C MET A 131 -0.77 22.12 -5.95
N GLU A 132 -2.04 22.53 -6.03
CA GLU A 132 -2.48 23.53 -6.99
C GLU A 132 -2.20 24.97 -6.52
N GLU A 133 -2.18 25.91 -7.45
CA GLU A 133 -2.05 27.34 -7.14
C GLU A 133 -3.22 27.83 -6.25
N GLY A 134 -2.90 28.55 -5.18
CA GLY A 134 -3.89 29.01 -4.19
C GLY A 134 -4.50 27.91 -3.30
N MET A 135 -4.07 26.65 -3.43
CA MET A 135 -4.45 25.57 -2.51
C MET A 135 -3.84 25.77 -1.11
N PRO A 136 -2.54 26.12 -0.95
CA PRO A 136 -1.92 26.27 0.38
C PRO A 136 -2.63 27.24 1.31
N GLU A 137 -3.24 28.31 0.77
CA GLU A 137 -3.99 29.31 1.55
C GLU A 137 -5.31 28.78 2.12
N LYS A 138 -5.85 27.70 1.53
CA LYS A 138 -7.15 27.09 1.88
C LYS A 138 -7.02 25.79 2.67
N LEU A 139 -5.82 25.21 2.72
CA LEU A 139 -5.56 23.99 3.45
C LEU A 139 -5.47 24.26 4.95
N CYS A 140 -5.87 23.28 5.74
CA CYS A 140 -5.57 23.28 7.15
C CYS A 140 -4.03 23.22 7.30
N PRO A 141 -3.41 23.98 8.22
CA PRO A 141 -1.95 23.93 8.42
C PRO A 141 -1.38 22.54 8.74
N THR A 142 -2.23 21.60 9.13
CA THR A 142 -1.89 20.19 9.41
C THR A 142 -2.09 19.26 8.21
N ASP A 143 -2.52 19.76 7.05
CA ASP A 143 -2.71 18.94 5.85
C ASP A 143 -1.36 18.33 5.42
N CYS A 144 -1.37 17.04 5.05
CA CYS A 144 -0.14 16.33 4.76
C CYS A 144 0.58 16.83 3.51
N ARG A 145 -0.10 17.53 2.59
CA ARG A 145 0.54 18.14 1.42
C ARG A 145 1.56 19.21 1.79
N LEU A 146 1.43 19.78 2.99
CA LEU A 146 2.33 20.78 3.55
C LEU A 146 3.51 20.16 4.32
N ARG A 147 3.62 18.81 4.39
CA ARG A 147 4.75 18.16 5.05
C ARG A 147 6.06 18.40 4.31
N PRO A 148 7.05 19.06 4.93
CA PRO A 148 8.28 19.44 4.23
C PRO A 148 9.15 18.24 3.88
N ASP A 149 9.18 17.19 4.70
CA ASP A 149 9.94 15.97 4.43
C ASP A 149 9.40 15.20 3.22
N ILE A 150 8.08 15.06 3.12
CA ILE A 150 7.43 14.41 1.99
C ILE A 150 7.62 15.24 0.71
N ARG A 151 7.49 16.57 0.79
CA ARG A 151 7.69 17.45 -0.38
C ARG A 151 9.13 17.40 -0.90
N LYS A 152 10.13 17.42 -0.01
CA LYS A 152 11.54 17.28 -0.41
C LYS A 152 11.80 15.92 -1.07
N LEU A 153 11.24 14.85 -0.52
CA LEU A 153 11.37 13.50 -1.09
C LEU A 153 10.77 13.42 -2.49
N GLU A 154 9.58 13.98 -2.69
CA GLU A 154 8.91 14.03 -3.99
C GLU A 154 9.70 14.80 -5.05
N LEU A 155 10.41 15.87 -4.64
CA LEU A 155 11.30 16.65 -5.50
C LEU A 155 12.68 16.02 -5.71
N GLY A 156 12.94 14.84 -5.13
CA GLY A 156 14.20 14.11 -5.24
C GLY A 156 15.30 14.56 -4.26
N ASP A 157 15.02 15.46 -3.34
CA ASP A 157 15.95 15.88 -2.28
C ASP A 157 15.90 14.90 -1.10
N ILE A 158 16.64 13.78 -1.24
CA ILE A 158 16.66 12.68 -0.27
C ILE A 158 17.26 13.11 1.07
N ASP A 159 18.37 13.86 1.04
CA ASP A 159 19.08 14.29 2.24
C ASP A 159 18.27 15.34 3.03
N GLY A 160 17.68 16.31 2.31
CA GLY A 160 16.80 17.30 2.92
C GLY A 160 15.53 16.67 3.48
N ALA A 161 14.96 15.66 2.81
CA ALA A 161 13.82 14.91 3.34
C ALA A 161 14.16 14.18 4.64
N ALA A 162 15.32 13.53 4.71
CA ALA A 162 15.77 12.85 5.92
C ALA A 162 15.99 13.82 7.09
N ALA A 163 16.58 15.00 6.83
CA ALA A 163 16.76 16.05 7.82
C ALA A 163 15.43 16.59 8.37
N GLU A 164 14.47 16.90 7.49
CA GLU A 164 13.14 17.36 7.91
C GLU A 164 12.37 16.28 8.67
N LYS A 165 12.45 15.03 8.23
CA LYS A 165 11.82 13.90 8.93
C LYS A 165 12.30 13.82 10.38
N ASN A 166 13.61 13.91 10.60
CA ASN A 166 14.18 13.90 11.95
C ASN A 166 13.68 15.08 12.79
N ARG A 167 13.69 16.29 12.23
CA ARG A 167 13.19 17.51 12.90
C ARG A 167 11.72 17.36 13.32
N LEU A 168 10.87 16.84 12.44
CA LEU A 168 9.44 16.64 12.70
C LEU A 168 9.19 15.59 13.79
N GLU A 169 9.88 14.45 13.72
CA GLU A 169 9.76 13.39 14.73
C GLU A 169 10.25 13.85 16.11
N GLU A 170 11.33 14.63 16.16
CA GLU A 170 11.83 15.25 17.39
C GLU A 170 10.85 16.29 17.95
N LYS A 171 10.35 17.22 17.13
CA LYS A 171 9.30 18.18 17.53
C LYS A 171 8.08 17.47 18.12
N GLN A 172 7.62 16.40 17.49
CA GLN A 172 6.49 15.61 17.99
C GLN A 172 6.82 14.90 19.32
N ARG A 173 8.03 14.36 19.46
CA ARG A 173 8.50 13.69 20.68
C ARG A 173 8.60 14.66 21.85
N GLU A 174 9.11 15.87 21.62
CA GLU A 174 9.20 16.94 22.60
C GLU A 174 7.82 17.44 23.01
N ALA A 175 6.92 17.72 22.06
CA ALA A 175 5.55 18.12 22.34
C ALA A 175 4.82 17.10 23.22
N ARG A 176 5.01 15.80 22.96
CA ARG A 176 4.47 14.71 23.78
C ARG A 176 5.07 14.71 25.19
N LYS A 177 6.38 14.91 25.33
CA LYS A 177 7.07 14.99 26.64
C LYS A 177 6.58 16.20 27.46
N SER A 178 6.44 17.36 26.84
CA SER A 178 5.95 18.59 27.48
C SER A 178 4.50 18.49 27.93
N ARG A 179 3.62 17.82 27.16
CA ARG A 179 2.23 17.58 27.58
C ARG A 179 2.17 16.66 28.79
N LYS A 180 2.96 15.58 28.79
CA LYS A 180 3.03 14.64 29.93
C LYS A 180 3.55 15.30 31.21
N SER A 181 4.48 16.25 31.12
CA SER A 181 5.06 16.92 32.29
C SER A 181 4.17 18.03 32.86
N LYS A 182 3.41 18.75 32.02
CA LYS A 182 2.63 19.92 32.45
C LYS A 182 1.26 19.63 33.07
N LYS A 183 0.83 18.36 33.20
CA LYS A 183 -0.56 17.98 33.58
C LYS A 183 -1.63 18.80 32.82
N THR A 184 -1.34 19.14 31.57
CA THR A 184 -2.30 19.83 30.69
C THR A 184 -3.40 18.85 30.28
N ALA A 185 -4.52 19.38 29.79
CA ALA A 185 -5.59 18.58 29.21
C ALA A 185 -5.08 17.50 28.25
N ASP A 186 -5.75 16.35 28.26
CA ASP A 186 -5.43 15.22 27.41
C ASP A 186 -5.48 15.62 25.93
N TRP A 187 -4.54 15.09 25.15
CA TRP A 187 -4.52 15.35 23.70
C TRP A 187 -5.72 14.68 23.04
N ALA A 188 -6.55 15.48 22.38
CA ALA A 188 -7.65 15.02 21.55
C ALA A 188 -7.45 15.46 20.09
N PRO A 189 -7.80 14.62 19.10
CA PRO A 189 -7.87 15.06 17.72
C PRO A 189 -9.00 16.08 17.56
N ARG A 190 -8.82 17.03 16.64
CA ARG A 190 -9.74 18.16 16.48
C ARG A 190 -11.01 17.83 15.72
N TRP A 191 -10.90 17.03 14.67
CA TRP A 191 -11.98 16.83 13.70
C TRP A 191 -12.82 15.58 13.96
N PHE A 192 -12.43 14.78 14.95
CA PHE A 192 -13.09 13.54 15.28
C PHE A 192 -13.17 13.37 16.79
N CYS A 193 -14.23 12.73 17.26
CA CYS A 193 -14.40 12.35 18.66
C CYS A 193 -14.75 10.87 18.76
N LEU A 194 -14.38 10.25 19.86
CA LEU A 194 -14.76 8.88 20.15
C LEU A 194 -16.25 8.83 20.48
N GLY A 195 -17.00 7.91 19.88
CA GLY A 195 -18.44 7.77 20.09
C GLY A 195 -18.98 6.42 19.65
N THR A 196 -20.27 6.19 19.84
CA THR A 196 -20.92 4.94 19.41
C THR A 196 -21.50 5.09 18.02
N ASN A 197 -21.09 4.22 17.09
CA ASN A 197 -21.62 4.19 15.74
C ASN A 197 -23.12 3.80 15.77
N PRO A 198 -24.01 4.57 15.12
CA PRO A 198 -25.46 4.37 15.22
C PRO A 198 -25.94 3.07 14.56
N TYR A 199 -25.18 2.49 13.63
CA TYR A 199 -25.56 1.29 12.89
C TYR A 199 -24.93 0.03 13.49
N THR A 200 -23.63 0.05 13.80
CA THR A 200 -22.92 -1.12 14.32
C THR A 200 -23.01 -1.27 15.83
N LYS A 201 -23.40 -0.19 16.55
CA LYS A 201 -23.42 -0.09 18.02
C LYS A 201 -22.06 -0.31 18.68
N GLN A 202 -20.96 -0.19 17.93
CA GLN A 202 -19.59 -0.28 18.42
C GLN A 202 -18.96 1.11 18.59
N GLU A 203 -17.87 1.18 19.35
CA GLU A 203 -17.06 2.39 19.49
C GLU A 203 -16.32 2.71 18.18
N ASP A 204 -16.36 3.98 17.77
CA ASP A 204 -15.82 4.47 16.50
C ASP A 204 -15.38 5.93 16.61
N TRP A 205 -14.59 6.41 15.64
CA TRP A 205 -14.22 7.83 15.53
C TRP A 205 -15.24 8.56 14.65
N LEU A 206 -16.07 9.38 15.27
CA LEU A 206 -17.13 10.12 14.60
C LEU A 206 -16.63 11.52 14.20
N TYR A 207 -16.90 11.91 12.95
CA TYR A 207 -16.60 13.26 12.47
C TYR A 207 -17.35 14.30 13.30
N SER A 208 -16.62 15.25 13.88
CA SER A 208 -17.16 16.26 14.79
C SER A 208 -17.71 17.51 14.09
N GLY A 209 -17.56 17.62 12.76
CA GLY A 209 -17.91 18.84 12.02
C GLY A 209 -16.77 19.86 11.94
N GLY A 210 -17.05 21.02 11.35
CA GLY A 210 -16.18 22.22 11.40
C GLY A 210 -14.98 22.24 10.44
N TYR A 211 -14.46 21.08 10.01
CA TYR A 211 -13.30 21.05 9.10
C TYR A 211 -13.56 21.83 7.80
N TRP A 212 -14.74 21.64 7.22
CA TRP A 212 -15.12 22.23 5.94
C TRP A 212 -15.47 23.72 6.02
N ASP A 213 -15.68 24.26 7.23
CA ASP A 213 -15.96 25.68 7.46
C ASP A 213 -14.69 26.55 7.30
N ARG A 214 -13.52 25.93 7.11
CA ARG A 214 -12.20 26.56 6.91
C ARG A 214 -11.76 27.50 8.03
N ASN A 215 -12.35 27.36 9.22
CA ASN A 215 -11.90 28.07 10.40
C ASN A 215 -10.77 27.31 11.11
N PHE A 216 -9.53 27.66 10.75
CA PHE A 216 -8.31 27.02 11.23
C PHE A 216 -7.60 27.78 12.36
N THR A 217 -8.35 28.53 13.18
CA THR A 217 -7.82 29.13 14.42
C THR A 217 -7.40 28.04 15.40
N ASP A 218 -6.33 28.25 16.19
CA ASP A 218 -5.88 27.30 17.22
C ASP A 218 -5.52 25.90 16.71
N ILE A 219 -5.09 25.79 15.44
CA ILE A 219 -4.58 24.54 14.89
C ILE A 219 -3.16 24.30 15.43
N PRO A 220 -2.85 23.07 15.90
CA PRO A 220 -1.51 22.76 16.38
C PRO A 220 -0.48 22.87 15.26
N ASP A 221 0.61 23.58 15.55
CA ASP A 221 1.77 23.63 14.67
C ASP A 221 2.59 22.33 14.80
N ILE A 222 2.49 21.48 13.78
CA ILE A 222 3.09 20.15 13.75
C ILE A 222 4.22 20.01 12.72
N PHE A 223 4.49 21.05 11.92
CA PHE A 223 5.52 21.02 10.88
C PHE A 223 6.77 21.85 11.21
#